data_AF-A0A392W6B7-F1
#
_entry.id   AF-A0A392W6B7-F1
#
_cell.length_a   1.000
_cell.length_b   1.000
_cell.length_c   1.000
_cell.angle_alpha   90.00
_cell.angle_beta   90.00
_cell.angle_gamma   90.00
#
_symmetry.space_group_name_H-M   'P 1'
#
loop_
_entity.id
_entity.type
_entity.pdbx_description
1 polymer ?
#
loop_
_entity_poly.entity_id
_entity_poly.type
_entity_poly.pdbx_seq_one_letter_code
_entity_poly.pdbx_strand_id
1 'polypeptide(L)' 'MVVARELFDKMPNRDTMSWNAMLNGYAANGDVELFEKLFDEMPERNVYSWNGLIGGYV' A
#
# COMPACT_ATOMS: atom_id res chain seq x y z
N MET A 1 -3.34 5.80 -9.84
CA MET A 1 -3.78 5.07 -8.63
C MET A 1 -5.21 4.55 -8.69
N VAL A 2 -6.19 5.25 -9.29
CA VAL A 2 -7.59 4.78 -9.36
C VAL A 2 -7.73 3.37 -9.96
N VAL A 3 -7.18 3.13 -11.16
CA VAL A 3 -7.24 1.81 -11.82
C VAL A 3 -6.53 0.71 -11.00
N ALA A 4 -5.41 1.05 -10.36
CA ALA A 4 -4.68 0.12 -9.51
C ALA A 4 -5.52 -0.26 -8.26
N ARG A 5 -6.19 0.70 -7.64
CA ARG A 5 -7.09 0.47 -6.50
C ARG A 5 -8.26 -0.40 -6.88
N GLU A 6 -8.91 -0.12 -8.01
CA GLU A 6 -10.03 -0.95 -8.50
C GLU A 6 -9.62 -2.41 -8.75
N LEU A 7 -8.44 -2.62 -9.35
CA LEU A 7 -7.93 -3.97 -9.58
C LEU A 7 -7.60 -4.67 -8.27
N PHE A 8 -6.98 -3.94 -7.34
CA PHE A 8 -6.65 -4.44 -6.01
C PHE A 8 -7.89 -4.83 -5.21
N ASP A 9 -8.95 -4.03 -5.27
CA ASP A 9 -10.20 -4.30 -4.59
C ASP A 9 -10.90 -5.55 -5.16
N LYS A 10 -10.76 -5.81 -6.47
CA LYS A 10 -11.30 -7.00 -7.15
C LYS A 10 -10.49 -8.27 -6.92
N MET A 11 -9.29 -8.20 -6.33
CA MET A 11 -8.49 -9.41 -6.08
C MET A 11 -9.17 -10.28 -5.01
N PRO A 12 -9.49 -11.55 -5.33
CA PRO A 12 -10.15 -12.45 -4.38
C PRO A 12 -9.22 -12.84 -3.22
N ASN A 13 -7.91 -12.92 -3.49
CA ASN A 13 -6.87 -13.14 -2.50
C ASN A 13 -5.76 -12.11 -2.73
N ARG A 14 -5.47 -11.31 -1.71
CA ARG A 14 -4.41 -10.29 -1.74
C ARG A 14 -3.22 -10.81 -0.96
N ASP A 15 -2.12 -11.05 -1.67
CA ASP A 15 -0.85 -11.42 -1.04
C ASP A 15 -0.07 -10.17 -0.60
N THR A 16 0.96 -10.37 0.22
CA THR A 16 1.82 -9.30 0.75
C THR A 16 2.44 -8.45 -0.35
N MET A 17 2.69 -9.02 -1.53
CA MET A 17 3.29 -8.29 -2.66
C MET A 17 2.28 -7.32 -3.30
N SER A 18 1.02 -7.73 -3.44
CA SER A 18 -0.06 -6.87 -3.92
C SER A 18 -0.29 -5.67 -3.00
N TRP A 19 -0.24 -5.87 -1.68
CA TRP A 19 -0.28 -4.78 -0.69
C TRP A 19 0.90 -3.84 -0.85
N ASN A 20 2.11 -4.38 -0.91
CA ASN A 20 3.33 -3.58 -1.07
C ASN A 20 3.36 -2.79 -2.39
N ALA A 21 2.80 -3.33 -3.48
CA ALA A 21 2.68 -2.62 -4.75
C ALA A 21 1.76 -1.39 -4.63
N MET A 22 0.61 -1.54 -3.95
CA MET A 22 -0.31 -0.43 -3.71
C MET A 22 0.28 0.63 -2.77
N LEU A 23 0.94 0.20 -1.70
CA LEU A 23 1.65 1.07 -0.77
C LEU A 23 2.73 1.90 -1.51
N ASN A 24 3.56 1.26 -2.33
CA ASN A 24 4.54 2.00 -3.14
C ASN A 24 3.89 2.98 -4.11
N GLY A 25 2.76 2.61 -4.71
CA GLY A 25 2.02 3.51 -5.59
C GLY A 25 1.51 4.76 -4.87
N TYR A 26 1.02 4.62 -3.63
CA TYR A 26 0.58 5.77 -2.83
C TYR A 26 1.76 6.62 -2.36
N ALA A 27 2.85 5.99 -1.93
CA ALA A 27 4.08 6.69 -1.54
C ALA A 27 4.67 7.50 -2.70
N ALA A 28 4.77 6.91 -3.90
CA ALA A 28 5.29 7.59 -5.10
C ALA A 28 4.40 8.77 -5.54
N ASN A 29 3.11 8.72 -5.24
CA ASN A 29 2.17 9.80 -5.49
C ASN A 29 2.17 10.89 -4.41
N GLY A 30 2.84 10.68 -3.27
CA GLY A 30 2.77 11.57 -2.10
C GLY A 30 1.45 11.47 -1.33
N ASP A 31 0.63 10.46 -1.61
CA ASP A 31 -0.69 10.24 -1.00
C ASP A 31 -0.55 9.52 0.36
N VAL A 32 0.13 10.15 1.33
CA VAL A 32 0.47 9.54 2.62
C VAL A 32 -0.77 9.10 3.43
N GLU A 33 -1.85 9.87 3.37
CA GLU A 33 -3.10 9.50 4.06
C GLU A 33 -3.71 8.19 3.52
N LEU A 34 -3.64 7.98 2.20
CA LEU A 34 -4.12 6.73 1.59
C LEU A 34 -3.13 5.58 1.82
N PHE A 35 -1.84 5.89 1.88
CA PHE A 35 -0.82 4.92 2.30
C PHE A 35 -1.12 4.39 3.70
N GLU A 36 -1.29 5.28 4.69
CA GLU A 36 -1.55 4.90 6.09
C GLU A 36 -2.81 4.05 6.21
N LYS A 37 -3.92 4.49 5.60
CA LYS A 37 -5.17 3.72 5.59
C LYS A 37 -4.97 2.31 5.05
N LEU A 38 -4.26 2.17 3.92
CA LEU A 38 -4.02 0.87 3.32
C LEU A 38 -3.05 0.02 4.17
N PHE A 39 -2.04 0.65 4.77
CA PHE A 39 -1.09 -0.01 5.66
C PHE A 39 -1.79 -0.56 6.92
N ASP A 40 -2.82 0.14 7.39
CA ASP A 40 -3.64 -0.30 8.52
C ASP A 40 -4.56 -1.47 8.19
N GLU A 41 -5.06 -1.54 6.95
CA GLU A 41 -5.86 -2.67 6.45
C GLU A 41 -5.02 -3.94 6.18
N MET A 42 -3.69 -3.82 6.10
CA MET A 42 -2.80 -4.91 5.74
C MET A 42 -2.71 -5.97 6.86
N PRO A 43 -3.11 -7.24 6.60
CA PRO A 43 -3.20 -8.27 7.64
C PRO A 43 -1.82 -8.74 8.14
N GLU A 44 -0.82 -8.76 7.27
CA GLU A 44 0.56 -9.07 7.61
C GLU A 44 1.48 -7.98 7.06
N ARG A 45 2.22 -7.32 7.96
CA ARG A 45 3.18 -6.27 7.63
C ARG A 45 4.58 -6.84 7.57
N ASN A 46 5.37 -6.41 6.60
CA ASN A 46 6.76 -6.83 6.44
C ASN A 46 7.73 -5.64 6.38
N VAL A 47 9.02 -5.91 6.27
CA VAL A 47 10.06 -4.86 6.24
C VAL A 47 9.81 -3.85 5.12
N TYR A 48 9.28 -4.29 3.98
CA TYR A 48 8.97 -3.39 2.86
C TYR A 48 7.83 -2.42 3.19
N SER A 49 6.74 -2.90 3.81
CA SER A 49 5.63 -2.04 4.19
C SER A 49 6.04 -0.98 5.22
N TRP A 50 6.89 -1.35 6.19
CA TRP A 50 7.43 -0.40 7.18
C TRP A 50 8.39 0.62 6.58
N ASN A 51 9.28 0.18 5.67
CA ASN A 51 10.17 1.09 4.97
C ASN A 51 9.40 2.11 4.12
N GLY A 52 8.30 1.68 3.48
CA GLY A 52 7.40 2.57 2.76
C GLY A 52 6.76 3.62 3.67
N LEU A 53 6.33 3.23 4.87
CA LEU A 53 5.72 4.15 5.84
C LEU A 53 6.72 5.22 6.30
N ILE A 54 7.92 4.80 6.71
CA ILE A 54 8.98 5.73 7.14
C ILE A 54 9.38 6.65 5.97
N GLY A 55 9.54 6.09 4.77
CA GLY A 55 9.87 6.86 3.57
C GLY A 55 8.78 7.85 3.15
N GLY A 56 7.52 7.62 3.52
CA GLY A 56 6.42 8.56 3.28
C GLY A 56 6.43 9.80 4.19
N TYR A 57 7.14 9.75 5.32
CA TYR A 57 7.23 10.86 6.28
C TYR A 57 8.54 11.66 6.22
N VAL A 58 9.55 11.17 5.51
CA VAL A 58 10.91 11.76 5.44
C VAL A 58 11.13 12.54 4.15
#